data_AF-A0AAW3F454-F1
#
_entry.id   AF-A0AAW3F454-F1
#
_cell.length_a   1.000
_cell.length_b   1.000
_cell.length_c   1.000
_cell.angle_alpha   90.00
_cell.angle_beta   90.00
_cell.angle_gamma   90.00
#
_symmetry.space_group_name_H-M   'P 1'
#
loop_
_entity.id
_entity.type
_entity.pdbx_description
1 polymer ?
#
loop_
_entity_poly.entity_id
_entity_poly.type
_entity_poly.pdbx_seq_one_letter_code
_entity_poly.pdbx_strand_id
1 'polypeptide(L)'
;MNPLRIVVLCLTLAGFAAGMIAAFWWYRASEVGVDPAWSKHEGGFEPVDALQSQAGWLVGLLQAADVNQRAAQWTAVSVLLTGFASLLGLFA
;
A
#
# COMPACT_ATOMS: atom_id res chain seq x y z
N MET A 1 -1.63 -35.55 8.29
CA MET A 1 -1.09 -34.22 8.65
C MET A 1 -1.92 -33.68 9.80
N ASN A 2 -1.31 -33.14 10.86
CA ASN A 2 -2.05 -32.53 11.99
C ASN A 2 -2.95 -31.40 11.44
N PRO A 3 -4.26 -31.32 11.77
CA PRO A 3 -5.13 -30.23 11.32
C PRO A 3 -4.56 -28.84 11.63
N LEU A 4 -3.87 -28.67 12.77
CA LEU A 4 -3.24 -27.40 13.13
C LEU A 4 -2.14 -26.99 12.13
N ARG A 5 -1.35 -27.95 11.62
CA ARG A 5 -0.31 -27.69 10.60
C ARG A 5 -0.92 -27.25 9.27
N ILE A 6 -2.07 -27.79 8.90
CA ILE A 6 -2.79 -27.38 7.69
C ILE A 6 -3.22 -25.91 7.83
N VAL A 7 -3.78 -25.54 8.98
CA VAL A 7 -4.19 -24.15 9.26
C VAL A 7 -3.00 -23.19 9.22
N VAL A 8 -1.89 -23.53 9.87
CA VAL A 8 -0.65 -22.72 9.85
C VAL A 8 -0.14 -22.53 8.43
N LEU A 9 -0.13 -23.59 7.62
CA LEU A 9 0.30 -23.52 6.23
C LEU A 9 -0.60 -22.59 5.41
N CYS A 10 -1.93 -22.72 5.55
CA CYS A 10 -2.88 -21.85 4.87
C CYS A 10 -2.72 -20.37 5.26
N LEU A 11 -2.57 -20.07 6.55
CA LEU A 11 -2.35 -18.70 7.04
C LEU A 11 -1.03 -18.12 6.52
N THR A 12 0.03 -18.94 6.49
CA THR A 12 1.35 -18.52 5.99
C THR A 12 1.28 -18.19 4.50
N LEU A 13 0.62 -19.04 3.70
CA LEU A 13 0.45 -18.80 2.26
C LEU A 13 -0.40 -17.56 1.98
N ALA A 14 -1.50 -17.39 2.72
CA ALA A 14 -2.36 -16.20 2.59
C ALA A 14 -1.62 -14.91 3.00
N GLY A 15 -0.85 -14.97 4.11
CA GLY A 15 -0.02 -13.86 4.56
C GLY A 15 1.06 -13.50 3.55
N PHE A 16 1.75 -14.49 2.99
CA PHE A 16 2.73 -14.28 1.92
C PHE A 16 2.11 -13.62 0.68
N ALA A 17 0.95 -14.11 0.22
CA ALA A 17 0.24 -13.50 -0.92
C ALA A 17 -0.15 -12.04 -0.64
N ALA A 18 -0.68 -11.74 0.55
CA ALA A 18 -0.98 -10.38 0.97
C ALA A 18 0.28 -9.50 1.00
N GLY A 19 1.41 -10.02 1.47
CA GLY A 19 2.70 -9.31 1.50
C GLY A 19 3.22 -8.99 0.10
N MET A 20 3.07 -9.91 -0.86
CA MET A 20 3.42 -9.66 -2.26
C MET A 20 2.53 -8.58 -2.90
N ILE A 21 1.22 -8.59 -2.60
CA ILE A 21 0.30 -7.54 -3.04
C ILE A 21 0.69 -6.20 -2.41
N ALA A 22 1.03 -6.17 -1.13
CA ALA A 22 1.52 -4.96 -0.46
C ALA A 22 2.78 -4.42 -1.13
N ALA A 23 3.75 -5.28 -1.44
CA ALA A 23 4.99 -4.90 -2.12
C ALA A 23 4.73 -4.29 -3.50
N PHE A 24 3.79 -4.85 -4.27
CA PHE A 24 3.36 -4.27 -5.55
C PHE A 24 2.78 -2.85 -5.36
N TRP A 25 1.95 -2.64 -4.35
CA TRP A 25 1.41 -1.30 -4.06
C TRP A 25 2.47 -0.33 -3.55
N TRP A 26 3.46 -0.79 -2.80
CA TRP A 26 4.62 0.03 -2.42
C TRP A 26 5.46 0.43 -3.62
N TYR A 27 5.68 -0.48 -4.56
CA TYR A 27 6.34 -0.17 -5.83
C TYR A 27 5.56 0.91 -6.60
N ARG A 28 4.25 0.71 -6.78
CA ARG A 28 3.36 1.72 -7.39
C ARG A 28 3.41 3.06 -6.65
N ALA A 29 3.39 3.06 -5.33
CA ALA A 29 3.47 4.27 -4.52
C ALA A 29 4.80 5.00 -4.73
N SER A 30 5.91 4.27 -4.89
CA SER A 30 7.22 4.85 -5.16
C SER A 30 7.34 5.54 -6.52
N GLU A 31 6.48 5.18 -7.48
CA GLU A 31 6.39 5.84 -8.78
C GLU A 31 5.49 7.09 -8.74
N VAL A 32 4.65 7.26 -7.71
CA VAL A 32 3.77 8.42 -7.58
C VAL A 32 4.49 9.52 -6.80
N GLY A 33 5.07 10.47 -7.54
CA GLY A 33 5.65 11.68 -6.98
C GLY A 33 4.60 12.57 -6.29
N VAL A 34 5.03 13.29 -5.25
CA VAL A 34 4.24 14.34 -4.60
C VAL A 34 4.42 15.63 -5.40
N ASP A 35 3.84 15.62 -6.58
CA ASP A 35 3.87 16.73 -7.53
C ASP A 35 2.48 17.33 -7.68
N PRO A 36 2.35 18.65 -7.84
CA PRO A 36 1.07 19.29 -8.04
C PRO A 36 0.44 18.83 -9.35
N ALA A 37 -0.89 18.73 -9.40
CA ALA A 37 -1.60 18.18 -10.56
C ALA A 37 -1.28 18.90 -11.88
N TRP A 38 -1.01 20.21 -11.83
CA TRP A 38 -0.67 21.01 -13.00
C TRP A 38 0.70 20.65 -13.60
N SER A 39 1.69 20.22 -12.81
CA SER A 39 3.02 19.88 -13.34
C SER A 39 3.05 18.56 -14.12
N LYS A 40 2.02 17.74 -13.97
CA LYS A 40 1.88 16.44 -14.67
C LYS A 40 1.47 16.57 -16.14
N HIS A 41 1.09 17.78 -16.57
CA HIS A 41 0.76 18.08 -17.96
C HIS A 41 2.01 18.65 -18.64
N GLU A 42 2.31 18.23 -19.87
CA GLU A 42 3.46 18.79 -20.60
C GLU A 42 3.30 20.32 -20.74
N GLY A 43 4.27 21.08 -20.23
CA GLY A 43 4.20 22.54 -20.20
C GLY A 43 3.28 23.11 -19.12
N GLY A 44 2.95 22.34 -18.08
CA GLY A 44 2.15 22.80 -16.95
C GLY A 44 2.77 23.96 -16.20
N PHE A 45 2.17 25.14 -16.29
CA PHE A 45 2.54 26.31 -15.52
C PHE A 45 1.76 26.38 -14.21
N GLU A 46 2.40 26.90 -13.17
CA GLU A 46 1.72 27.17 -11.92
C GLU A 46 0.59 28.21 -12.14
N PRO A 47 -0.63 27.94 -11.66
CA PRO A 47 -1.71 28.93 -11.69
C PRO A 47 -1.35 30.19 -10.90
N VAL A 48 -1.60 31.37 -11.47
CA VAL A 48 -1.41 32.66 -10.78
C VAL A 48 -2.39 32.81 -9.61
N ASP A 49 -3.58 32.22 -9.74
CA ASP A 49 -4.55 32.15 -8.67
C ASP A 49 -4.07 31.19 -7.56
N ALA A 50 -3.86 31.73 -6.37
CA ALA A 50 -3.31 30.98 -5.25
C ALA A 50 -4.20 29.80 -4.82
N LEU A 51 -5.52 29.93 -4.93
CA LEU A 51 -6.45 28.85 -4.56
C LEU A 51 -6.30 27.67 -5.53
N GLN A 52 -6.18 27.94 -6.84
CA GLN A 52 -5.94 26.91 -7.84
C GLN A 52 -4.56 26.24 -7.70
N SER A 53 -3.51 27.00 -7.41
CA SER A 53 -2.18 26.41 -7.15
C SER A 53 -2.23 25.43 -5.98
N GLN A 54 -2.86 25.83 -4.87
CA GLN A 54 -3.00 24.97 -3.68
C GLN A 54 -3.90 23.77 -3.92
N ALA A 55 -4.98 23.92 -4.70
CA ALA A 55 -5.83 22.80 -5.10
C ALA A 55 -5.03 21.76 -5.91
N GLY A 56 -4.13 22.21 -6.79
CA GLY A 56 -3.24 21.32 -7.55
C GLY A 56 -2.32 20.48 -6.65
N TRP A 57 -1.71 21.11 -5.64
CA TRP A 57 -0.91 20.41 -4.63
C TRP A 57 -1.72 19.42 -3.81
N LEU A 58 -2.90 19.82 -3.36
CA LEU A 58 -3.79 18.96 -2.58
C LEU A 58 -4.17 17.69 -3.38
N VAL A 59 -4.49 17.84 -4.66
CA VAL A 59 -4.81 16.68 -5.53
C VAL A 59 -3.60 15.74 -5.66
N GLY A 60 -2.40 16.29 -5.85
CA GLY A 60 -1.16 15.50 -5.90
C GLY A 60 -0.92 14.70 -4.62
N LEU A 61 -1.08 15.34 -3.46
CA LEU A 61 -0.97 14.71 -2.14
C LEU A 61 -2.02 13.62 -1.93
N LEU A 62 -3.28 13.88 -2.28
CA LEU A 62 -4.36 12.90 -2.14
C LEU A 62 -4.12 11.66 -3.00
N GLN A 63 -3.58 11.83 -4.21
CA GLN A 63 -3.26 10.72 -5.09
C GLN A 63 -2.12 9.84 -4.51
N ALA A 64 -1.05 10.47 -3.99
CA ALA A 64 0.02 9.75 -3.32
C ALA A 64 -0.48 9.05 -2.04
N ALA A 65 -1.38 9.69 -1.29
CA ALA A 65 -1.98 9.13 -0.09
C ALA A 65 -2.85 7.90 -0.37
N ASP A 66 -3.67 7.90 -1.44
CA ASP A 66 -4.53 6.76 -1.78
C ASP A 66 -3.71 5.49 -2.06
N VAL A 67 -2.65 5.62 -2.85
CA VAL A 67 -1.80 4.46 -3.19
C VAL A 67 -1.04 3.96 -1.95
N ASN A 68 -0.53 4.87 -1.11
CA ASN A 68 0.09 4.52 0.17
C ASN A 68 -0.88 3.83 1.12
N GLN A 69 -2.12 4.29 1.20
CA GLN A 69 -3.14 3.70 2.05
C GLN A 69 -3.40 2.24 1.65
N ARG A 70 -3.48 1.94 0.35
CA ARG A 70 -3.64 0.57 -0.16
C ARG A 70 -2.44 -0.30 0.20
N ALA A 71 -1.22 0.21 0.03
CA ALA A 71 0.01 -0.50 0.40
C ALA A 71 0.03 -0.85 1.91
N ALA A 72 -0.34 0.12 2.75
CA ALA A 72 -0.40 -0.05 4.20
C ALA A 72 -1.47 -1.07 4.62
N GLN A 73 -2.66 -1.06 4.00
CA GLN A 73 -3.73 -2.02 4.29
C GLN A 73 -3.28 -3.47 4.03
N TRP A 74 -2.69 -3.74 2.86
CA TRP A 74 -2.19 -5.07 2.54
C TRP A 74 -1.01 -5.49 3.43
N THR A 75 -0.15 -4.53 3.81
CA THR A 75 0.93 -4.78 4.78
C THR A 75 0.34 -5.23 6.12
N ALA A 76 -0.68 -4.54 6.63
CA ALA A 76 -1.33 -4.90 7.89
C ALA A 76 -1.94 -6.31 7.84
N VAL A 77 -2.66 -6.64 6.76
CA VAL A 77 -3.23 -7.99 6.55
C VAL A 77 -2.12 -9.05 6.53
N SER A 78 -1.03 -8.81 5.79
CA SER A 78 0.12 -9.71 5.74
C SER A 78 0.73 -9.96 7.12
N VAL A 79 0.98 -8.90 7.88
CA VAL A 79 1.58 -8.99 9.23
C VAL A 79 0.66 -9.73 10.20
N LEU A 80 -0.65 -9.47 10.15
CA LEU A 80 -1.61 -10.18 11.00
C LEU A 80 -1.62 -11.68 10.71
N LEU A 81 -1.75 -12.07 9.44
CA LEU A 81 -1.80 -13.48 9.04
C LEU A 81 -0.52 -14.22 9.37
N THR A 82 0.63 -13.63 9.07
CA THR A 82 1.95 -14.22 9.37
C THR A 82 2.23 -14.25 10.87
N GLY A 83 1.78 -13.24 11.63
CA GLY A 83 1.86 -13.23 13.10
C GLY A 83 1.05 -14.35 13.74
N PHE A 84 -0.22 -14.53 13.34
CA PHE A 84 -1.03 -15.65 13.81
C PHE A 84 -0.45 -17.01 13.41
N ALA A 85 0.02 -17.15 12.17
CA ALA A 85 0.67 -18.38 11.71
C ALA A 85 1.90 -18.71 12.58
N SER A 86 2.71 -17.71 12.91
CA SER A 86 3.91 -17.87 13.74
C SER A 86 3.57 -18.33 15.16
N LEU A 87 2.57 -17.72 15.79
CA LEU A 87 2.13 -18.10 17.14
C LEU A 87 1.53 -19.51 17.17
N LEU A 88 0.65 -19.85 16.22
CA LEU A 88 0.05 -21.19 16.13
C LEU A 88 1.10 -22.26 15.78
N GLY A 89 2.11 -21.90 14.99
CA GLY A 89 3.22 -22.78 14.63
C GLY A 89 4.04 -23.27 15.82
N LEU A 90 4.05 -22.53 16.94
CA LEU A 90 4.71 -22.96 18.18
C LEU A 90 4.06 -24.20 18.80
N PHE A 91 2.80 -24.49 18.45
CA PHE A 91 2.01 -25.58 19.04
C PHE A 91 1.68 -26.71 18.03
N ALA A 92 2.22 -26.65 16.80
CA ALA A 92 1.78 -27.44 15.64
C ALA A 92 2.53 -28.75 15.34
#